data_AF-A0AAE6WIN2-F1
#
_entry.id   AF-A0AAE6WIN2-F1
#
_cell.length_a   1.000
_cell.length_b   1.000
_cell.length_c   1.000
_cell.angle_alpha   90.00
_cell.angle_beta   90.00
_cell.angle_gamma   90.00
#
_symmetry.space_group_name_H-M   'P 1'
#
loop_
_entity.id
_entity.type
_entity.pdbx_description
1 polymer ?
#
loop_
_entity_poly.entity_id
_entity_poly.type
_entity_poly.pdbx_seq_one_letter_code
_entity_poly.pdbx_strand_id
1 'polypeptide(L)'
;MKKYFELLTSAKKRNKLHRTKEVNKLNELEKLSDQELMIEKIHLLAKKSTHRTLSILYGAWYLLIIGVISVGTFEPFISYLSLLTDTTASKNKILKVKSVFYVTSGVSLLLAIILTIVFIFLIGRQRKNQQLLGLYEFEELRRKIANSKKISDHFVS
;
A
#
# COMPACT_ATOMS: atom_id res chain seq x y z
N MET A 1 -13.85 -24.83 -13.01
CA MET A 1 -13.52 -25.16 -11.60
C MET A 1 -12.02 -25.32 -11.30
N LYS A 2 -11.20 -25.97 -12.15
CA LYS A 2 -9.75 -26.15 -11.91
C LYS A 2 -8.98 -24.87 -11.54
N LYS A 3 -9.19 -23.77 -12.28
CA LYS A 3 -8.52 -22.48 -12.06
C LYS A 3 -8.82 -21.84 -10.70
N TYR A 4 -10.00 -22.11 -10.13
CA TYR A 4 -10.40 -21.61 -8.81
C TYR A 4 -9.72 -22.40 -7.68
N PHE A 5 -9.60 -23.72 -7.85
CA PHE A 5 -8.86 -24.59 -6.93
C PHE A 5 -7.36 -24.30 -6.92
N GLU A 6 -6.76 -23.99 -8.06
CA GLU A 6 -5.38 -23.52 -8.16
C GLU A 6 -5.16 -22.19 -7.46
N LEU A 7 -6.10 -21.24 -7.59
CA LEU A 7 -6.04 -19.97 -6.88
C LEU A 7 -6.13 -20.16 -5.35
N LEU A 8 -7.05 -21.01 -4.88
CA LEU A 8 -7.21 -21.34 -3.45
C LEU A 8 -5.99 -22.06 -2.87
N THR A 9 -5.43 -23.05 -3.59
CA THR A 9 -4.21 -23.75 -3.16
C THR A 9 -2.99 -22.82 -3.17
N SER A 10 -2.87 -21.92 -4.14
CA SER A 10 -1.84 -20.88 -4.14
C SER A 10 -2.00 -19.91 -2.96
N ALA A 11 -3.23 -19.55 -2.59
CA ALA A 11 -3.52 -18.66 -1.47
C ALA A 11 -3.18 -19.35 -0.14
N LYS A 12 -3.55 -20.62 0.02
CA LYS A 12 -3.20 -21.45 1.19
C LYS A 12 -1.67 -21.59 1.34
N LYS A 13 -0.95 -21.83 0.24
CA LYS A 13 0.52 -21.92 0.23
C LYS A 13 1.18 -20.58 0.58
N ARG A 14 0.68 -19.46 0.04
CA ARG A 14 1.15 -18.10 0.38
C ARG A 14 0.93 -17.78 1.86
N ASN A 15 -0.21 -18.16 2.42
CA ASN A 15 -0.53 -17.91 3.82
C ASN A 15 0.36 -18.75 4.76
N LYS A 16 0.63 -20.01 4.41
CA LYS A 16 1.59 -20.87 5.12
C LYS A 16 2.99 -20.27 5.12
N LEU A 17 3.46 -19.81 3.95
CA LEU A 17 4.77 -19.16 3.82
C LEU A 17 4.86 -17.86 4.65
N HIS A 18 3.78 -17.07 4.68
CA HIS A 18 3.71 -15.85 5.49
C HIS A 18 3.88 -16.16 6.97
N ARG A 19 3.15 -17.15 7.49
CA ARG A 19 3.28 -17.61 8.88
C ARG A 19 4.68 -18.11 9.19
N THR A 20 5.30 -18.88 8.29
CA THR A 20 6.68 -19.36 8.48
C THR A 20 7.68 -18.20 8.57
N LYS A 21 7.50 -17.14 7.77
CA LYS A 21 8.34 -15.93 7.86
C LYS A 21 8.15 -15.17 9.17
N GLU A 22 6.91 -15.04 9.64
CA GLU A 22 6.61 -14.42 10.94
C GLU A 22 7.25 -15.21 12.09
N VAL A 23 7.13 -16.54 12.08
CA VAL A 23 7.75 -17.42 13.09
C VAL A 23 9.27 -17.34 13.06
N ASN A 24 9.89 -17.38 11.88
CA ASN A 24 11.34 -17.21 11.77
C ASN A 24 11.80 -15.84 12.31
N LYS A 25 11.02 -14.79 12.04
CA LYS A 25 11.31 -13.45 12.55
C LYS A 25 11.18 -13.40 14.07
N LEU A 26 10.16 -14.04 14.66
CA LEU A 26 10.03 -14.17 16.12
C LEU A 26 11.23 -14.92 16.72
N ASN A 27 11.71 -15.99 16.09
CA ASN A 27 12.90 -16.70 16.56
C ASN A 27 14.19 -15.87 16.46
N GLU A 28 14.29 -14.96 15.48
CA GLU A 28 15.38 -13.97 15.42
C GLU A 28 15.25 -12.95 16.57
N LEU A 29 14.02 -12.45 16.82
CA LEU A 29 13.74 -11.51 17.90
C LEU A 29 14.00 -12.11 19.29
N GLU A 30 13.67 -13.38 19.49
CA GLU A 30 13.91 -14.11 20.74
C GLU A 30 15.41 -14.15 21.09
N LYS A 31 16.29 -14.15 20.08
CA LYS A 31 17.76 -14.16 20.26
C LYS A 31 18.37 -12.79 20.56
N LEU A 32 17.64 -11.70 20.34
CA LEU A 32 18.13 -10.35 20.58
C LEU A 32 18.11 -9.98 22.06
N SER A 33 19.11 -9.21 22.50
CA SER A 33 19.18 -8.66 23.86
C SER A 33 18.02 -7.68 24.11
N ASP A 34 17.58 -7.56 25.37
CA ASP A 34 16.51 -6.63 25.75
C ASP A 34 16.83 -5.16 25.39
N GLN A 35 18.11 -4.76 25.48
CA GLN A 35 18.55 -3.41 25.07
C GLN A 35 18.45 -3.20 23.56
N GLU A 36 18.90 -4.18 22.76
CA GLU A 36 18.85 -4.10 21.30
C GLU A 36 17.40 -4.07 20.80
N LEU A 37 16.53 -4.90 21.39
CA LEU A 37 15.12 -4.95 21.08
C LEU A 37 14.41 -3.62 21.38
N MET A 38 14.78 -2.96 22.49
CA MET A 38 14.24 -1.65 22.86
C MET A 38 14.72 -0.53 21.91
N ILE A 39 16.01 -0.50 21.57
CA ILE A 39 16.59 0.49 20.65
C ILE A 39 15.96 0.37 19.25
N GLU A 40 15.86 -0.86 18.74
CA GLU A 40 15.31 -1.11 17.41
C GLU A 40 13.81 -0.77 17.35
N LYS A 41 13.06 -1.03 18.42
CA LYS A 41 11.65 -0.60 18.57
C LYS A 41 11.51 0.92 18.59
N ILE A 42 12.35 1.65 19.33
CA ILE A 42 12.32 3.13 19.35
C ILE A 42 12.59 3.68 17.94
N HIS A 43 13.58 3.12 17.25
CA HIS A 43 13.90 3.51 15.87
C HIS A 43 12.73 3.23 14.91
N LEU A 44 12.08 2.07 15.04
CA LEU A 44 10.90 1.70 14.27
C LEU A 44 9.66 2.56 14.59
N LEU A 45 9.46 2.95 15.85
CA LEU A 45 8.38 3.84 16.28
C LEU A 45 8.56 5.25 15.74
N ALA A 46 9.77 5.80 15.81
CA ALA A 46 10.12 7.07 15.18
C ALA A 46 9.86 7.00 13.67
N LYS A 47 10.29 5.91 13.02
CA LYS A 47 10.05 5.68 11.59
C LYS A 47 8.55 5.55 11.26
N LYS A 48 7.74 4.96 12.13
CA LYS A 48 6.29 4.81 11.98
C LYS A 48 5.57 6.15 12.05
N SER A 49 5.92 7.03 12.99
CA SER A 49 5.30 8.35 13.11
C SER A 49 5.62 9.21 11.88
N THR A 50 6.87 9.23 11.43
CA THR A 50 7.29 9.94 10.22
C THR A 50 6.59 9.39 8.97
N HIS A 51 6.51 8.07 8.82
CA HIS A 51 5.82 7.44 7.68
C HIS A 51 4.31 7.67 7.67
N ARG A 52 3.66 7.78 8.84
CA ARG A 52 2.22 8.06 8.92
C ARG A 52 1.92 9.46 8.40
N THR A 53 2.68 10.46 8.83
CA THR A 53 2.54 11.84 8.34
C THR A 53 2.86 11.94 6.84
N LEU A 54 3.92 11.25 6.39
CA LEU A 54 4.26 11.14 4.97
C LEU A 54 3.13 10.49 4.16
N SER A 55 2.49 9.42 4.66
CA SER A 55 1.42 8.73 3.94
C SER A 55 0.21 9.61 3.72
N ILE A 56 -0.18 10.38 4.74
CA ILE A 56 -1.31 11.28 4.65
C ILE A 56 -1.02 12.36 3.61
N LEU A 57 0.21 12.92 3.65
CA LEU A 57 0.66 13.89 2.66
C LEU A 57 0.66 13.30 1.24
N TYR A 58 1.24 12.12 1.03
CA TYR A 58 1.24 11.46 -0.28
C TYR A 58 -0.17 11.09 -0.77
N GLY A 59 -1.07 10.71 0.14
CA GLY A 59 -2.47 10.44 -0.18
C GLY A 59 -3.20 11.69 -0.67
N ALA A 60 -3.00 12.82 0.02
CA ALA A 60 -3.56 14.10 -0.39
C ALA A 60 -3.00 14.56 -1.76
N TRP A 61 -1.68 14.45 -1.95
CA TRP A 61 -1.03 14.74 -3.23
C TRP A 61 -1.53 13.86 -4.37
N TYR A 62 -1.71 12.56 -4.12
CA TYR A 62 -2.24 11.62 -5.10
C TYR A 62 -3.65 12.01 -5.55
N LEU A 63 -4.53 12.35 -4.61
CA LEU A 63 -5.89 12.81 -4.92
C LEU A 63 -5.88 14.12 -5.71
N LEU A 64 -5.01 15.07 -5.35
CA LEU A 64 -4.85 16.33 -6.08
C LEU A 64 -4.41 16.09 -7.52
N ILE A 65 -3.38 15.28 -7.75
CA ILE A 65 -2.86 15.00 -9.09
C ILE A 65 -3.90 14.29 -9.95
N ILE A 66 -4.62 13.31 -9.39
CA ILE A 66 -5.72 12.64 -10.12
C ILE A 66 -6.84 13.63 -10.45
N GLY A 67 -7.16 14.54 -9.55
CA GLY A 67 -8.12 15.62 -9.80
C GLY A 67 -7.69 16.47 -11.00
N VAL A 68 -6.43 16.91 -11.04
CA VAL A 68 -5.87 17.70 -12.15
C VAL A 68 -5.92 16.92 -13.46
N ILE A 69 -5.52 15.64 -13.46
CA ILE A 69 -5.59 14.78 -14.66
C ILE A 69 -7.03 14.66 -15.15
N SER A 70 -7.98 14.46 -14.24
CA SER A 70 -9.40 14.31 -14.57
C SER A 70 -9.95 15.58 -15.21
N VAL A 71 -9.67 16.75 -14.63
CA VAL A 71 -10.09 18.06 -15.18
C VAL A 71 -9.44 18.31 -16.55
N GLY A 72 -8.15 18.01 -16.72
CA GLY A 72 -7.46 18.17 -18.01
C GLY A 72 -8.00 17.30 -19.14
N THR A 73 -8.64 16.16 -18.82
CA THR A 73 -9.32 15.31 -19.81
C THR A 73 -10.77 15.73 -20.10
N PHE A 74 -11.33 16.62 -19.28
CA PHE A 74 -12.75 16.95 -19.33
C PHE A 74 -13.11 17.80 -20.56
N GLU A 75 -12.33 18.83 -20.87
CA GLU A 75 -12.57 19.68 -22.06
C GLU A 75 -12.50 18.91 -23.39
N PRO A 76 -11.49 18.07 -23.65
CA PRO A 76 -11.45 17.22 -24.83
C PRO A 76 -12.63 16.23 -24.90
N PHE A 77 -13.07 15.71 -23.75
CA PHE A 77 -14.21 14.79 -23.66
C PHE A 77 -15.53 15.47 -24.04
N ILE A 78 -15.81 16.64 -23.49
CA ILE A 78 -17.00 17.43 -23.84
C ILE A 78 -16.97 17.83 -25.32
N SER A 79 -15.81 18.26 -25.81
CA SER A 79 -15.63 18.61 -27.23
C SER A 79 -15.90 17.41 -28.15
N TYR A 80 -15.47 16.21 -27.74
CA TYR A 80 -15.73 14.98 -28.47
C TYR A 80 -17.21 14.58 -28.45
N LEU A 81 -17.89 14.70 -27.30
CA LEU A 81 -19.33 14.46 -27.17
C LEU A 81 -20.17 15.42 -28.03
N SER A 82 -19.85 16.71 -28.01
CA SER A 82 -20.53 17.71 -28.85
C SER A 82 -20.43 17.38 -30.34
N LEU A 83 -19.30 16.79 -30.75
CA LEU A 83 -19.07 16.35 -32.12
C LEU A 83 -19.82 15.08 -32.52
N LEU A 84 -20.19 14.23 -31.57
CA LEU A 84 -21.07 13.08 -31.83
C LEU A 84 -22.50 13.52 -32.13
N THR A 85 -22.92 14.67 -31.60
CA THR A 85 -24.25 15.25 -31.80
C THR A 85 -24.34 16.22 -32.98
N ASP A 86 -23.22 16.72 -33.48
CA ASP A 86 -23.17 17.70 -34.56
C ASP A 86 -22.99 17.03 -35.93
N THR A 87 -24.10 16.83 -36.66
CA THR A 87 -24.12 16.23 -37.99
C THR A 87 -23.60 17.15 -39.10
N THR A 88 -23.37 18.43 -38.80
CA THR A 88 -22.90 19.45 -39.76
C THR A 88 -21.40 19.71 -39.69
N ALA A 89 -20.71 19.07 -38.75
CA ALA A 89 -19.28 19.26 -38.53
C ALA A 89 -18.43 18.81 -39.74
N SER A 90 -17.46 19.64 -40.13
CA SER A 90 -16.54 19.30 -41.22
C SER A 90 -15.64 18.10 -40.84
N LYS A 91 -15.26 17.29 -41.84
CA LYS A 91 -14.37 16.14 -41.65
C LYS A 91 -13.05 16.51 -40.96
N ASN A 92 -12.50 17.69 -41.26
CA ASN A 92 -11.27 18.19 -40.61
C ASN A 92 -11.48 18.52 -39.13
N LYS A 93 -12.62 19.12 -38.76
CA LYS A 93 -12.96 19.40 -37.36
C LYS A 93 -13.15 18.11 -36.56
N ILE A 94 -13.84 17.13 -37.15
CA ILE A 94 -14.04 15.79 -36.57
C ILE A 94 -12.68 15.11 -36.29
N LEU A 95 -11.78 15.11 -37.28
CA LEU A 95 -10.47 14.47 -37.15
C LEU A 95 -9.60 15.14 -36.07
N LYS A 96 -9.57 16.47 -36.03
CA LYS A 96 -8.80 17.24 -35.04
C LYS A 96 -9.22 16.91 -33.61
N VAL A 97 -10.53 16.96 -33.32
CA VAL A 97 -11.03 16.71 -31.97
C VAL A 97 -10.89 15.25 -31.58
N LYS A 98 -11.13 14.29 -32.50
CA LYS A 98 -10.83 12.87 -32.26
C LYS A 98 -9.37 12.67 -31.88
N SER A 99 -8.44 13.22 -32.65
CA SER A 99 -7.01 13.10 -32.38
C SER A 99 -6.64 13.67 -31.02
N VAL A 100 -7.10 14.88 -30.70
CA VAL A 100 -6.83 15.52 -29.39
C VAL A 100 -7.41 14.69 -28.26
N PHE A 101 -8.65 14.21 -28.38
CA PHE A 101 -9.28 13.38 -27.35
C PHE A 101 -8.53 12.08 -27.10
N TYR A 102 -8.17 11.35 -28.16
CA TYR A 102 -7.44 10.08 -28.01
C TYR A 102 -6.05 10.25 -27.42
N VAL A 103 -5.31 11.28 -27.84
CA VAL A 103 -3.97 11.56 -27.31
C VAL A 103 -4.06 11.97 -25.84
N THR A 104 -4.93 12.93 -25.50
CA THR A 104 -5.07 13.39 -24.10
C THR A 104 -5.59 12.29 -23.19
N SER A 105 -6.62 11.54 -23.60
CA SER A 105 -7.14 10.42 -22.79
C SER A 105 -6.11 9.30 -22.62
N GLY A 106 -5.36 8.96 -23.67
CA GLY A 106 -4.32 7.94 -23.61
C GLY A 106 -3.18 8.31 -22.66
N VAL A 107 -2.65 9.53 -22.76
CA VAL A 107 -1.58 10.03 -21.88
C VAL A 107 -2.05 10.11 -20.43
N SER A 108 -3.25 10.65 -20.20
CA SER A 108 -3.85 10.76 -18.87
C SER A 108 -4.09 9.40 -18.22
N LEU A 109 -4.59 8.42 -18.98
CA LEU A 109 -4.81 7.06 -18.49
C LEU A 109 -3.48 6.41 -18.08
N LEU A 110 -2.44 6.57 -18.92
CA LEU A 110 -1.13 5.99 -18.66
C LEU A 110 -0.49 6.59 -17.40
N LEU A 111 -0.58 7.92 -17.24
CA LEU A 111 -0.17 8.63 -16.02
C LEU A 111 -0.94 8.15 -14.79
N ALA A 112 -2.26 8.01 -14.89
CA ALA A 112 -3.09 7.53 -13.78
C ALA A 112 -2.68 6.12 -13.35
N ILE A 113 -2.45 5.20 -14.28
CA ILE A 113 -2.01 3.83 -13.99
C ILE A 113 -0.65 3.83 -13.25
N ILE A 114 0.33 4.60 -13.75
CA ILE A 114 1.65 4.68 -13.11
C ILE A 114 1.52 5.21 -11.67
N LEU A 115 0.76 6.29 -11.48
CA LEU A 115 0.53 6.88 -10.17
C LEU A 115 -0.15 5.89 -9.22
N THR A 116 -1.16 5.15 -9.69
CA THR A 116 -1.84 4.13 -8.88
C THR A 116 -0.89 3.01 -8.47
N ILE A 117 -0.04 2.52 -9.36
CA ILE A 117 0.95 1.47 -9.04
C ILE A 117 1.92 1.95 -7.96
N VAL A 118 2.46 3.16 -8.11
CA VAL A 118 3.36 3.77 -7.11
C VAL A 118 2.64 3.92 -5.76
N PHE A 119 1.39 4.37 -5.77
CA PHE A 119 0.59 4.55 -4.56
C PHE A 119 0.33 3.22 -3.83
N ILE A 120 -0.04 2.16 -4.56
CA ILE A 120 -0.23 0.82 -4.00
C ILE A 120 1.08 0.29 -3.40
N PHE A 121 2.21 0.51 -4.08
CA PHE A 121 3.52 0.08 -3.57
C PHE A 121 3.88 0.77 -2.25
N LEU A 122 3.61 2.09 -2.15
CA LEU A 122 3.82 2.85 -0.92
C LEU A 122 2.95 2.32 0.24
N ILE A 123 1.66 2.10 0.02
CA ILE A 123 0.76 1.51 1.03
C ILE A 123 1.22 0.11 1.45
N GLY A 124 1.60 -0.72 0.48
CA GLY A 124 2.09 -2.08 0.73
C GLY A 124 3.34 -2.09 1.61
N ARG A 125 4.26 -1.14 1.40
CA ARG A 125 5.46 -0.98 2.23
C ARG A 125 5.11 -0.58 3.67
N GLN A 126 4.12 0.30 3.85
CA GLN A 126 3.68 0.71 5.19
C GLN A 126 3.03 -0.42 5.98
N ARG A 127 2.17 -1.24 5.35
CA ARG A 127 1.59 -2.42 6.00
C ARG A 127 2.64 -3.39 6.51
N LYS A 128 3.68 -3.68 5.72
CA LYS A 128 4.78 -4.57 6.14
C LYS A 128 5.52 -4.04 7.36
N ASN A 129 5.79 -2.73 7.41
CA ASN A 129 6.43 -2.10 8.56
C ASN A 129 5.55 -2.14 9.82
N GLN A 130 4.22 -1.99 9.66
CA GLN A 130 3.29 -2.13 10.79
C GLN A 130 3.22 -3.56 11.31
N GLN A 131 3.20 -4.57 10.43
CA GLN A 131 3.25 -5.98 10.83
C GLN A 131 4.54 -6.30 11.58
N LEU A 132 5.68 -5.77 11.10
CA LEU A 132 6.96 -5.92 11.78
C LEU A 132 6.89 -5.34 13.20
N LEU A 133 6.35 -4.12 13.36
CA LEU A 133 6.21 -3.49 14.66
C LEU A 133 5.37 -4.33 15.63
N GLY A 134 4.28 -4.94 15.13
CA GLY A 134 3.43 -5.84 15.93
C GLY A 134 4.17 -7.08 16.43
N LEU A 135 5.13 -7.61 15.66
CA LEU A 135 5.97 -8.74 16.11
C LEU A 135 6.92 -8.33 17.24
N TYR A 136 7.50 -7.12 17.19
CA TYR A 136 8.31 -6.59 18.30
C TYR A 136 7.48 -6.37 19.57
N GLU A 137 6.28 -5.80 19.45
CA GLU A 137 5.36 -5.62 20.59
C GLU A 137 4.94 -6.95 21.22
N PHE A 138 4.70 -7.97 20.40
CA PHE A 138 4.35 -9.31 20.86
C PHE A 138 5.48 -9.96 21.67
N GLU A 139 6.73 -9.91 21.18
CA GLU A 139 7.87 -10.50 21.88
C GLU A 139 8.15 -9.81 23.22
N GLU A 140 8.01 -8.48 23.29
CA GLU A 140 8.14 -7.73 24.54
C GLU A 140 7.05 -8.12 25.57
N LEU A 141 5.80 -8.26 25.13
CA LEU A 141 4.71 -8.75 25.98
C LEU A 141 5.00 -10.16 26.50
N ARG A 142 5.50 -11.05 25.63
CA ARG A 142 5.88 -12.42 26.01
C ARG A 142 6.96 -12.42 27.09
N ARG A 143 8.02 -11.61 26.95
CA ARG A 143 9.09 -11.47 27.95
C ARG A 143 8.59 -10.90 29.28
N LYS A 144 7.70 -9.89 29.24
CA LYS A 144 7.07 -9.34 30.45
C LYS A 144 6.26 -10.39 31.21
N ILE A 145 5.48 -11.21 30.51
CA ILE A 145 4.70 -12.31 31.11
C ILE A 145 5.61 -13.40 31.68
N ALA A 146 6.68 -13.77 30.96
CA ALA A 146 7.64 -14.76 31.44
C ALA A 146 8.36 -14.29 32.72
N ASN A 147 8.78 -13.03 32.76
CA ASN A 147 9.41 -12.43 33.93
C ASN A 147 8.43 -12.27 35.10
N SER A 148 7.18 -11.87 34.86
CA SER A 148 6.18 -11.78 35.93
C SER A 148 5.86 -13.15 36.55
N LYS A 149 5.83 -14.21 35.73
CA LYS A 149 5.65 -15.59 36.20
C LYS A 149 6.85 -16.09 37.00
N LYS A 150 8.07 -15.80 36.54
CA LYS A 150 9.30 -16.14 37.28
C LYS A 150 9.34 -15.48 38.66
N ILE A 151 8.84 -14.24 38.74
CA ILE A 151 8.73 -13.50 40.00
C ILE A 151 7.66 -14.13 40.90
N SER A 152 6.47 -14.47 40.36
CA SER A 152 5.42 -15.10 41.17
C SER A 152 5.83 -16.47 41.74
N ASP A 153 6.52 -17.29 40.94
CA ASP A 153 6.99 -18.60 41.38
C ASP A 153 8.05 -18.49 42.49
N HIS A 154 8.79 -17.37 42.53
CA HIS A 154 9.81 -17.08 43.55
C HIS A 154 9.24 -16.60 44.88
N PHE A 155 7.98 -16.16 44.92
CA PHE A 155 7.27 -15.71 46.13
C PHE A 155 6.39 -16.80 46.78
N VAL A 156 6.29 -17.98 46.15
CA VAL A 156 5.46 -19.11 46.62
C VAL A 156 6.30 -20.25 47.24
N SER A 157 7.64 -20.15 47.21
CA SER A 157 8.58 -21.01 47.98
C SER A 157 9.02 -20.33 49.27
#